data_AF-A0A9W9HGR4-F1
#
_entry.id   AF-A0A9W9HGR4-F1
#
_cell.length_a   1.000
_cell.length_b   1.000
_cell.length_c   1.000
_cell.angle_alpha   90.00
_cell.angle_beta   90.00
_cell.angle_gamma   90.00
#
_symmetry.space_group_name_H-M   'P 1'
#
loop_
_entity.id
_entity.type
_entity.pdbx_description
1 polymer ?
#
loop_
_entity_poly.entity_id
_entity_poly.type
_entity_poly.pdbx_seq_one_letter_code
_entity_poly.pdbx_strand_id
1 'polypeptide(L)'
;MDSLGLCPKRKQVEAAANSILREARSDPSISVGEHWITRFLKRHPDFKRRPRRALDIERMQALDKTATRAWFDQYHRIIVDKGIAPQDIYNFDETGFQIGVGKDQWIITREPKKKIFSGTSTNRESVTVVESVNADGSFVIAPVIILSGRQILLRWFDSITEECIAVNDTGYMNQQLAYQWIHHFNRQTKGRTAGKYRLLLCDGLDAHITM
;
A
#
# COMPACT_ATOMS: atom_id res chain seq x y z
N MET A 1 24.53 15.24 4.69
CA MET A 1 23.51 15.02 3.64
C MET A 1 22.40 14.13 4.15
N ASP A 2 22.71 12.91 4.60
CA ASP A 2 21.70 11.96 5.12
C ASP A 2 21.04 12.44 6.42
N SER A 3 21.79 13.09 7.31
CA SER A 3 21.26 13.71 8.54
C SER A 3 20.38 14.95 8.32
N LEU A 4 20.41 15.52 7.11
CA LEU A 4 19.61 16.69 6.72
C LEU A 4 18.41 16.30 5.84
N GLY A 5 18.18 15.01 5.61
CA GLY A 5 17.08 14.51 4.76
C GLY A 5 17.23 14.85 3.27
N LEU A 6 18.41 15.30 2.83
CA LEU A 6 18.63 15.70 1.45
C LEU A 6 18.89 14.46 0.57
N CYS A 7 18.08 14.30 -0.49
CA CYS A 7 18.27 13.27 -1.53
C CYS A 7 18.75 13.90 -2.83
N PRO A 8 20.03 14.32 -2.93
CA PRO A 8 20.55 15.00 -4.11
C PRO A 8 20.51 14.06 -5.32
N LYS A 9 19.87 14.53 -6.40
CA LYS A 9 19.86 13.87 -7.70
C LYS A 9 21.23 14.03 -8.37
N ARG A 10 21.54 13.12 -9.30
CA ARG A 10 22.74 13.16 -10.15
C ARG A 10 23.01 14.57 -10.72
N LYS A 11 21.99 15.21 -11.30
CA LYS A 11 22.06 16.57 -11.85
C LYS A 11 22.40 17.64 -10.80
N GLN A 12 21.95 17.49 -9.56
CA GLN A 12 22.24 18.46 -8.49
C GLN A 12 23.69 18.34 -8.04
N VAL A 13 24.24 17.12 -8.00
CA VAL A 13 25.67 16.90 -7.70
C VAL A 13 26.55 17.42 -8.83
N GLU A 14 26.15 17.19 -10.09
CA GLU A 14 26.84 17.75 -11.27
C GLU A 14 26.79 19.29 -11.27
N ALA A 15 25.64 19.90 -10.95
CA ALA A 15 25.49 21.34 -10.84
C ALA A 15 26.36 21.93 -9.72
N ALA A 16 26.40 21.30 -8.55
CA ALA A 16 27.27 21.72 -7.44
C ALA A 16 28.75 21.64 -7.83
N ALA A 17 29.17 20.55 -8.49
CA ALA A 17 30.55 20.40 -8.96
C ALA A 17 30.92 21.47 -10.00
N ASN A 18 30.00 21.80 -10.92
CA ASN A 18 30.20 22.87 -11.88
C ASN A 18 30.24 24.27 -11.24
N SER A 19 29.47 24.51 -10.18
CA SER A 19 29.54 25.77 -9.42
C SER A 19 30.92 25.96 -8.81
N ILE A 20 31.41 24.94 -8.10
CA ILE A 20 32.76 24.95 -7.50
C ILE A 20 33.84 25.13 -8.58
N LEU A 21 33.68 24.48 -9.74
CA LEU A 21 34.62 24.58 -10.84
C LEU A 21 34.68 26.00 -11.43
N ARG A 22 33.54 26.68 -11.54
CA ARG A 22 33.43 28.07 -12.02
C ARG A 22 34.02 29.07 -11.03
N GLU A 23 33.90 28.81 -9.73
CA GLU A 23 34.53 29.64 -8.70
C GLU A 23 36.05 29.42 -8.69
N ALA A 24 36.51 28.20 -8.94
CA ALA A 24 37.94 27.85 -8.95
C ALA A 24 38.66 28.20 -10.27
N ARG A 25 37.93 28.38 -11.37
CA ARG A 25 38.48 28.69 -12.69
C ARG A 25 37.69 29.81 -13.35
N SER A 26 38.39 30.86 -13.78
CA SER A 26 37.79 32.04 -14.44
C SER A 26 37.17 31.75 -15.82
N ASP A 27 37.24 30.53 -16.33
CA ASP A 27 36.64 30.12 -17.60
C ASP A 27 35.30 29.38 -17.38
N PRO A 28 34.15 30.03 -17.63
CA PRO A 28 32.83 29.45 -17.43
C PRO A 28 32.45 28.37 -18.45
N SER A 29 33.25 28.16 -19.50
CA SER A 29 33.02 27.13 -20.52
C SER A 29 33.40 25.71 -20.06
N ILE A 30 34.22 25.61 -19.00
CA ILE A 30 34.67 24.32 -18.47
C ILE A 30 33.57 23.74 -17.57
N SER A 31 33.12 22.53 -17.91
CA SER A 31 32.15 21.77 -17.11
C SER A 31 32.61 20.33 -16.90
N VAL A 32 32.05 19.67 -15.88
CA VAL A 32 32.28 18.25 -15.65
C VAL A 32 31.72 17.42 -16.82
N GLY A 33 32.51 16.47 -17.30
CA GLY A 33 32.08 15.60 -18.40
C GLY A 33 30.97 14.62 -18.00
N GLU A 34 30.26 14.07 -18.99
CA GLU A 34 29.09 13.19 -18.82
C GLU A 34 29.30 12.02 -17.84
N HIS A 35 30.49 11.44 -17.85
CA HIS A 35 30.85 10.29 -17.01
C HIS A 35 31.48 10.67 -15.66
N TRP A 36 31.63 11.96 -15.37
CA TRP A 36 32.32 12.44 -14.17
C TRP A 36 31.70 11.89 -12.89
N ILE A 37 30.38 11.96 -12.74
CA ILE A 37 29.71 11.49 -11.52
C ILE A 37 29.82 9.97 -11.34
N THR A 38 29.79 9.20 -12.42
CA THR A 38 30.01 7.75 -12.37
C THR A 38 31.42 7.45 -11.85
N ARG A 39 32.43 8.18 -12.35
CA ARG A 39 33.83 8.03 -11.91
C ARG A 39 34.03 8.54 -10.48
N PHE A 40 33.35 9.63 -10.10
CA PHE A 40 33.35 10.19 -8.76
C PHE A 40 32.81 9.18 -7.74
N LEU A 41 31.63 8.60 -7.99
CA LEU A 41 31.06 7.57 -7.12
C LEU A 41 31.91 6.30 -7.04
N LYS A 42 32.63 5.94 -8.13
CA LYS A 42 33.59 4.84 -8.11
C LYS A 42 34.82 5.13 -7.23
N ARG A 43 35.27 6.39 -7.19
CA ARG A 43 36.42 6.83 -6.38
C ARG A 43 36.07 6.99 -4.90
N HIS A 44 34.81 7.30 -4.59
CA HIS A 44 34.33 7.53 -3.23
C HIS A 44 33.29 6.46 -2.85
N PRO A 45 33.74 5.25 -2.46
CA PRO A 45 32.86 4.10 -2.20
C PRO A 45 31.91 4.30 -1.01
N ASP A 46 32.16 5.32 -0.18
CA ASP A 46 31.30 5.73 0.93
C ASP A 46 29.94 6.25 0.45
N PHE A 47 29.85 6.74 -0.79
CA PHE A 47 28.60 7.16 -1.41
C PHE A 47 27.94 5.99 -2.14
N LYS A 48 26.70 5.64 -1.73
CA LYS A 48 25.91 4.58 -2.37
C LYS A 48 24.77 5.17 -3.19
N ARG A 49 24.57 4.64 -4.39
CA ARG A 49 23.37 4.89 -5.18
C ARG A 49 22.23 4.01 -4.66
N ARG A 50 21.16 4.61 -4.14
CA ARG A 50 19.94 3.89 -3.76
C ARG A 50 18.74 4.45 -4.52
N PRO A 51 17.81 3.59 -4.99
CA PRO A 51 16.54 4.08 -5.53
C PRO A 51 15.78 4.78 -4.41
N ARG A 52 15.23 5.96 -4.70
CA ARG A 52 14.28 6.61 -3.81
C ARG A 52 12.98 5.82 -3.86
N ARG A 53 12.48 5.39 -2.72
CA ARG A 53 11.09 4.94 -2.59
C ARG A 53 10.23 6.18 -2.33
N ALA A 54 9.28 6.43 -3.22
CA ALA A 54 8.25 7.42 -2.93
C ALA A 54 7.39 6.87 -1.79
N LEU A 55 7.20 7.68 -0.76
CA LEU A 55 6.24 7.42 0.30
C LEU A 55 5.30 8.63 0.34
N ASP A 56 4.03 8.36 0.56
CA ASP A 56 3.03 9.41 0.74
C ASP A 56 3.45 10.34 1.90
N ILE A 57 3.17 11.64 1.77
CA ILE A 57 3.55 12.63 2.78
C ILE A 57 2.84 12.34 4.10
N GLU A 58 1.57 11.94 4.07
CA GLU A 58 0.80 11.59 5.26
C GLU A 58 1.38 10.34 5.91
N ARG A 59 1.78 9.34 5.11
CA ARG A 59 2.50 8.16 5.61
C ARG A 59 3.87 8.50 6.19
N MET A 60 4.57 9.48 5.64
CA MET A 60 5.83 9.98 6.22
C MET A 60 5.61 10.68 7.57
N GLN A 61 4.52 11.43 7.71
CA GLN A 61 4.16 12.11 8.96
C GLN A 61 3.67 11.12 10.03
N ALA A 62 2.90 10.10 9.63
CA ALA A 62 2.46 9.01 10.49
C ALA A 62 3.62 8.14 11.02
N LEU A 63 4.78 8.16 10.36
CA LEU A 63 6.01 7.50 10.82
C LEU A 63 6.73 8.23 11.96
N ASP A 64 6.09 9.20 12.63
CA ASP A 64 6.60 9.70 13.89
C ASP A 64 6.77 8.53 14.87
N LYS A 65 8.02 8.30 15.28
CA LYS A 65 8.38 7.19 16.17
C LYS A 65 7.66 7.30 17.51
N THR A 66 7.40 8.52 17.97
CA THR A 66 6.73 8.76 19.24
C THR A 66 5.26 8.37 19.16
N ALA A 67 4.55 8.87 18.16
CA ALA A 67 3.17 8.48 17.88
C ALA A 67 3.02 6.97 17.63
N THR A 68 3.91 6.39 16.82
CA THR A 68 3.93 4.94 16.55
C THR A 68 4.09 4.14 17.84
N ARG A 69 5.04 4.52 18.69
CA ARG A 69 5.28 3.83 19.97
C ARG A 69 4.09 3.96 20.92
N ALA A 70 3.52 5.15 21.03
CA ALA A 70 2.34 5.38 21.86
C ALA A 70 1.15 4.51 21.42
N TRP A 71 0.95 4.36 20.11
CA TRP A 71 -0.10 3.49 19.56
C TRP A 71 0.13 2.01 19.93
N PHE A 72 1.35 1.49 19.73
CA PHE A 72 1.67 0.09 20.10
C PHE A 72 1.58 -0.15 21.61
N ASP A 73 2.00 0.81 22.43
CA ASP A 73 1.87 0.73 23.89
C ASP A 73 0.39 0.66 24.29
N GLN A 74 -0.48 1.45 23.67
CA GLN A 74 -1.93 1.42 23.90
C GLN A 74 -2.55 0.10 23.43
N TYR A 75 -2.18 -0.37 22.23
CA TYR A 75 -2.63 -1.65 21.68
C TYR A 75 -2.30 -2.81 22.62
N HIS A 76 -1.06 -2.88 23.10
CA HIS A 76 -0.64 -3.90 24.06
C HIS A 76 -1.39 -3.83 25.38
N ARG A 77 -1.62 -2.63 25.92
CA ARG A 77 -2.42 -2.45 27.16
C ARG A 77 -3.83 -2.98 26.99
N ILE A 78 -4.51 -2.65 25.90
CA ILE A 78 -5.89 -3.12 25.63
C ILE A 78 -5.93 -4.65 25.60
N ILE A 79 -4.99 -5.29 24.91
CA ILE A 79 -4.92 -6.75 24.82
C ILE A 79 -4.75 -7.38 26.20
N VAL A 80 -3.83 -6.87 27.02
CA VAL A 80 -3.55 -7.40 28.36
C VAL A 80 -4.73 -7.16 29.30
N ASP A 81 -5.23 -5.93 29.37
CA ASP A 81 -6.30 -5.53 30.29
C ASP A 81 -7.62 -6.26 29.99
N LYS A 82 -7.89 -6.55 28.71
CA LYS A 82 -9.11 -7.26 28.28
C LYS A 82 -8.91 -8.76 28.11
N GLY A 83 -7.68 -9.27 28.22
CA GLY A 83 -7.34 -10.68 28.04
C GLY A 83 -7.71 -11.21 26.64
N ILE A 84 -7.44 -10.43 25.59
CA ILE A 84 -7.82 -10.79 24.21
C ILE A 84 -6.79 -11.76 23.65
N ALA A 85 -7.23 -12.96 23.27
CA ALA A 85 -6.37 -13.96 22.66
C ALA A 85 -6.05 -13.59 21.18
N PRO A 86 -4.90 -14.00 20.62
CA PRO A 86 -4.56 -13.73 19.22
C PRO A 86 -5.64 -14.16 18.21
N GLN A 87 -6.31 -15.29 18.46
CA GLN A 87 -7.42 -15.79 17.64
C GLN A 87 -8.66 -14.88 17.64
N ASP A 88 -8.78 -13.97 18.61
CA ASP A 88 -9.88 -13.00 18.75
C ASP A 88 -9.49 -11.58 18.25
N ILE A 89 -8.29 -11.41 17.69
CA ILE A 89 -7.80 -10.16 17.08
C ILE A 89 -7.87 -10.32 15.57
N TYR A 90 -8.55 -9.40 14.88
CA TYR A 90 -8.77 -9.43 13.44
C TYR A 90 -8.31 -8.12 12.78
N ASN A 91 -7.79 -8.18 11.57
CA ASN A 91 -7.64 -6.99 10.74
C ASN A 91 -8.89 -6.75 9.88
N PHE A 92 -9.05 -5.52 9.41
CA PHE A 92 -9.99 -5.12 8.38
C PHE A 92 -9.20 -4.34 7.34
N ASP A 93 -9.14 -4.85 6.12
CA ASP A 93 -8.38 -4.24 5.03
C ASP A 93 -9.15 -4.31 3.70
N GLU A 94 -8.89 -3.33 2.84
CA GLU A 94 -9.50 -3.21 1.52
C GLU A 94 -8.44 -3.27 0.43
N THR A 95 -8.69 -4.09 -0.59
CA THR A 95 -7.86 -4.17 -1.78
C THR A 95 -8.68 -3.94 -3.04
N GLY A 96 -8.19 -3.04 -3.89
CA GLY A 96 -8.78 -2.73 -5.19
C GLY A 96 -8.12 -3.51 -6.32
N PHE A 97 -8.93 -4.10 -7.20
CA PHE A 97 -8.51 -4.75 -8.43
C PHE A 97 -9.12 -4.05 -9.64
N GLN A 98 -8.34 -3.87 -10.71
CA GLN A 98 -8.84 -3.36 -11.99
C GLN A 98 -9.10 -4.51 -12.95
N ILE A 99 -10.31 -4.57 -13.51
CA ILE A 99 -10.71 -5.64 -14.43
C ILE A 99 -9.99 -5.46 -15.76
N GLY A 100 -9.31 -6.52 -16.23
CA GLY A 100 -8.64 -6.51 -17.54
C GLY A 100 -7.34 -5.71 -17.60
N VAL A 101 -6.84 -5.22 -16.46
CA VAL A 101 -5.52 -4.60 -16.32
C VAL A 101 -4.58 -5.57 -15.63
N GLY A 102 -3.76 -6.26 -16.43
CA GLY A 102 -2.69 -7.12 -15.93
C GLY A 102 -1.47 -6.30 -15.47
N LYS A 103 -0.72 -6.83 -14.49
CA LYS A 103 0.62 -6.32 -14.16
C LYS A 103 1.62 -6.71 -15.24
N ASP A 104 2.80 -6.08 -15.25
CA ASP A 104 3.91 -6.48 -16.12
C ASP A 104 4.20 -7.97 -15.97
N GLN A 105 4.23 -8.70 -17.08
CA GLN A 105 4.49 -10.14 -17.12
C GLN A 105 5.85 -10.42 -17.74
N TRP A 106 6.51 -11.46 -17.22
CA TRP A 106 7.69 -12.01 -17.89
C TRP A 106 7.26 -12.63 -19.22
N ILE A 107 7.83 -12.14 -20.31
CA ILE A 107 7.61 -12.68 -21.65
C ILE A 107 8.84 -13.44 -22.13
N ILE A 108 8.63 -14.49 -22.90
CA ILE A 108 9.69 -15.18 -23.64
C ILE A 108 9.70 -14.60 -25.05
N THR A 109 10.82 -13.97 -25.45
CA THR A 109 10.96 -13.34 -26.77
C THR A 109 12.33 -13.65 -27.39
N ARG A 110 12.35 -13.81 -28.71
CA ARG A 110 13.59 -13.93 -29.50
C ARG A 110 14.21 -12.56 -29.83
N GLU A 111 13.51 -11.47 -29.56
CA GLU A 111 13.91 -10.11 -29.92
C GLU A 111 13.99 -9.21 -28.67
N PRO A 112 15.15 -9.19 -27.96
CA PRO A 112 15.28 -8.51 -26.67
C PRO A 112 15.24 -6.98 -26.74
N LYS A 113 15.39 -6.39 -27.93
CA LYS A 113 15.42 -4.94 -28.15
C LYS A 113 14.08 -4.36 -28.61
N LYS A 114 13.11 -5.21 -28.97
CA LYS A 114 11.80 -4.76 -29.44
C LYS A 114 10.92 -4.47 -28.22
N LYS A 115 10.40 -3.25 -28.13
CA LYS A 115 9.34 -2.93 -27.15
C LYS A 115 8.08 -3.68 -27.56
N ILE A 116 7.71 -4.68 -26.78
CA ILE A 116 6.48 -5.45 -26.97
C ILE A 116 5.46 -4.87 -26.00
N PHE A 117 4.31 -4.46 -26.52
CA PHE A 117 3.18 -4.00 -25.72
C PHE A 117 2.14 -5.11 -25.69
N SER A 118 1.77 -5.56 -24.49
CA SER A 118 0.57 -6.37 -24.32
C SER A 118 -0.62 -5.43 -24.28
N GLY A 119 -1.57 -5.62 -25.19
CA GLY A 119 -2.81 -4.86 -25.20
C GLY A 119 -3.52 -5.03 -23.86
N THR A 120 -3.67 -3.94 -23.12
CA THR A 120 -4.44 -3.91 -21.87
C THR A 120 -5.88 -3.57 -22.22
N SER A 121 -6.85 -4.18 -21.54
CA SER A 121 -8.25 -3.78 -21.76
C SER A 121 -8.42 -2.31 -21.38
N THR A 122 -9.22 -1.56 -22.12
CA THR A 122 -9.62 -0.19 -21.74
C THR A 122 -10.68 -0.18 -20.63
N ASN A 123 -11.10 -1.35 -20.13
CA ASN A 123 -12.03 -1.43 -19.01
C ASN A 123 -11.35 -0.83 -17.77
N ARG A 124 -12.05 0.14 -17.15
CA ARG A 124 -11.62 0.85 -15.94
C ARG A 124 -12.46 0.46 -14.72
N GLU A 125 -13.30 -0.55 -14.86
CA GLU A 125 -14.06 -1.07 -13.73
C GLU A 125 -13.13 -1.61 -12.65
N SER A 126 -13.37 -1.16 -11.43
CA SER A 126 -12.69 -1.61 -10.23
C SER A 126 -13.61 -2.55 -9.44
N VAL A 127 -12.98 -3.56 -8.85
CA VAL A 127 -13.56 -4.44 -7.85
C VAL A 127 -12.85 -4.16 -6.54
N THR A 128 -13.59 -3.85 -5.49
CA THR A 128 -13.02 -3.72 -4.14
C THR A 128 -13.29 -5.01 -3.39
N VAL A 129 -12.29 -5.57 -2.73
CA VAL A 129 -12.43 -6.77 -1.91
C VAL A 129 -12.03 -6.43 -0.49
N VAL A 130 -12.87 -6.83 0.45
CA VAL A 130 -12.69 -6.64 1.87
C VAL A 130 -12.22 -7.95 2.46
N GLU A 131 -11.04 -7.93 3.07
CA GLU A 131 -10.38 -9.12 3.59
C GLU A 131 -10.12 -8.97 5.09
N SER A 132 -10.25 -10.09 5.81
CA SER A 132 -10.04 -10.11 7.27
C SER A 132 -9.58 -11.50 7.73
N VAL A 133 -8.49 -11.52 8.49
CA VAL A 133 -7.89 -12.71 9.09
C VAL A 133 -7.57 -12.44 10.55
N ASN A 134 -7.63 -13.48 11.39
CA ASN A 134 -7.20 -13.33 12.77
C ASN A 134 -5.67 -13.34 12.92
N ALA A 135 -5.18 -12.83 14.05
CA ALA A 135 -3.75 -12.63 14.27
C ALA A 135 -2.94 -13.94 14.40
N ASP A 136 -3.58 -15.08 14.69
CA ASP A 136 -2.93 -16.40 14.69
C ASP A 136 -3.05 -17.14 13.34
N GLY A 137 -3.77 -16.57 12.37
CA GLY A 137 -3.99 -17.14 11.04
C GLY A 137 -4.90 -18.38 11.00
N SER A 138 -5.55 -18.74 12.10
CA SER A 138 -6.41 -19.92 12.19
C SER A 138 -7.77 -19.74 11.49
N PHE A 139 -8.20 -18.51 11.25
CA PHE A 139 -9.48 -18.21 10.62
C PHE A 139 -9.44 -16.98 9.72
N VAL A 140 -9.90 -17.18 8.48
CA VAL A 140 -10.12 -16.13 7.48
C VAL A 140 -11.62 -15.93 7.33
N ILE A 141 -12.08 -14.69 7.47
CA ILE A 141 -13.47 -14.32 7.20
C ILE A 141 -13.67 -14.36 5.69
N ALA A 142 -14.82 -14.89 5.25
CA ALA A 142 -15.15 -14.90 3.83
C ALA A 142 -15.05 -13.47 3.26
N PRO A 143 -14.30 -13.27 2.16
CA PRO A 143 -14.08 -11.94 1.63
C PRO A 143 -15.39 -11.37 1.08
N VAL A 144 -15.60 -10.07 1.29
CA VAL A 144 -16.75 -9.36 0.72
C VAL A 144 -16.29 -8.58 -0.51
N ILE A 145 -16.92 -8.85 -1.65
CA ILE A 145 -16.59 -8.26 -2.94
C ILE A 145 -17.61 -7.15 -3.22
N ILE A 146 -17.11 -5.92 -3.34
CA ILE A 146 -17.87 -4.74 -3.69
C ILE A 146 -17.67 -4.45 -5.18
N LEU A 147 -18.79 -4.43 -5.91
CA LEU A 147 -18.82 -4.20 -7.35
C LEU A 147 -19.54 -2.91 -7.67
N SER A 148 -19.03 -2.20 -8.68
CA SER A 148 -19.72 -1.02 -9.21
C SER A 148 -20.95 -1.45 -10.00
N GLY A 149 -22.13 -0.97 -9.61
CA GLY A 149 -23.39 -1.27 -10.27
C GLY A 149 -24.60 -0.88 -9.44
N ARG A 150 -25.79 -1.08 -9.99
CA ARG A 150 -27.06 -0.93 -9.25
C ARG A 150 -27.65 -2.27 -8.85
N GLN A 151 -27.48 -3.27 -9.70
CA GLN A 151 -27.90 -4.64 -9.48
C GLN A 151 -26.92 -5.56 -10.19
N ILE A 152 -26.71 -6.74 -9.61
CA ILE A 152 -25.88 -7.78 -10.21
C ILE A 152 -26.69 -9.07 -10.21
N LEU A 153 -26.58 -9.79 -11.32
CA LEU A 153 -27.20 -11.11 -11.44
C LEU A 153 -26.29 -12.12 -10.74
N LEU A 154 -26.78 -12.72 -9.65
CA LEU A 154 -26.03 -13.74 -8.90
C LEU A 154 -25.54 -14.92 -9.76
N ARG A 155 -26.24 -15.18 -10.88
CA ARG A 155 -25.84 -16.17 -11.90
C ARG A 155 -24.46 -15.92 -12.53
N TRP A 156 -23.87 -14.75 -12.34
CA TRP A 156 -22.51 -14.45 -12.79
C TRP A 156 -21.44 -15.08 -11.91
N PHE A 157 -21.80 -15.64 -10.76
CA PHE A 157 -20.86 -16.24 -9.81
C PHE A 157 -21.20 -17.72 -9.59
N ASP A 158 -20.22 -18.59 -9.83
CA ASP A 158 -20.38 -20.03 -9.65
C ASP A 158 -20.09 -20.49 -8.22
N SER A 159 -19.31 -19.73 -7.45
CA SER A 159 -18.73 -20.18 -6.16
C SER A 159 -18.80 -19.13 -5.05
N ILE A 160 -19.55 -18.03 -5.25
CA ILE A 160 -19.63 -16.92 -4.31
C ILE A 160 -21.05 -16.84 -3.77
N THR A 161 -21.18 -16.81 -2.45
CA THR A 161 -22.48 -16.62 -1.79
C THR A 161 -22.91 -15.17 -1.89
N GLU A 162 -24.21 -14.93 -2.00
CA GLU A 162 -24.80 -13.57 -2.06
C GLU A 162 -24.34 -12.67 -0.91
N GLU A 163 -24.15 -13.24 0.28
CA GLU A 163 -23.69 -12.52 1.48
C GLU A 163 -22.26 -11.96 1.38
N CYS A 164 -21.50 -12.41 0.38
CA CYS A 164 -20.14 -11.99 0.08
C CYS A 164 -20.10 -11.00 -1.09
N ILE A 165 -21.26 -10.56 -1.61
CA ILE A 165 -21.35 -9.63 -2.72
C ILE A 165 -22.09 -8.38 -2.26
N ALA A 166 -21.46 -7.24 -2.45
CA ALA A 166 -22.02 -5.93 -2.22
C ALA A 166 -21.95 -5.11 -3.52
N VAL A 167 -22.92 -4.23 -3.71
CA VAL A 167 -23.06 -3.47 -4.96
C VAL A 167 -23.42 -2.03 -4.62
N ASN A 168 -22.71 -1.08 -5.21
CA ASN A 168 -23.09 0.34 -5.18
C ASN A 168 -22.62 1.06 -6.45
N ASP A 169 -23.05 2.30 -6.67
CA ASP A 169 -22.74 3.04 -7.90
C ASP A 169 -21.23 3.32 -8.10
N THR A 170 -20.39 3.13 -7.07
CA THR A 170 -18.98 3.53 -7.08
C THR A 170 -17.99 2.36 -7.11
N GLY A 171 -18.39 1.18 -6.66
CA GLY A 171 -17.52 0.04 -6.40
C GLY A 171 -16.59 0.18 -5.18
N TYR A 172 -16.71 1.26 -4.39
CA TYR A 172 -15.90 1.50 -3.18
C TYR A 172 -16.70 1.27 -1.90
N MET A 173 -15.99 1.08 -0.79
CA MET A 173 -16.60 1.06 0.53
C MET A 173 -17.28 2.39 0.85
N ASN A 174 -18.43 2.31 1.50
CA ASN A 174 -19.11 3.44 2.09
C ASN A 174 -19.60 3.08 3.50
N GLN A 175 -20.09 4.06 4.26
CA GLN A 175 -20.51 3.85 5.65
C GLN A 175 -21.59 2.77 5.81
N GLN A 176 -22.54 2.69 4.87
CA GLN A 176 -23.59 1.68 4.90
C GLN A 176 -23.05 0.27 4.69
N LEU A 177 -22.13 0.09 3.73
CA LEU A 177 -21.46 -1.19 3.49
C LEU A 177 -20.54 -1.57 4.64
N ALA A 178 -19.82 -0.61 5.24
CA ALA A 178 -18.99 -0.84 6.41
C ALA A 178 -19.83 -1.33 7.61
N TYR A 179 -20.99 -0.72 7.85
CA TYR A 179 -21.94 -1.17 8.86
C TYR A 179 -22.45 -2.60 8.59
N GLN A 180 -22.85 -2.90 7.35
CA GLN A 180 -23.26 -4.26 6.96
C GLN A 180 -22.12 -5.27 7.15
N TRP A 181 -20.89 -4.86 6.84
CA TRP A 181 -19.71 -5.70 7.04
C TRP A 181 -19.46 -5.99 8.52
N ILE A 182 -19.65 -5.03 9.44
CA ILE A 182 -19.55 -5.31 10.90
C ILE A 182 -20.55 -6.39 11.33
N HIS A 183 -21.77 -6.37 10.80
CA HIS A 183 -22.76 -7.42 11.09
C HIS A 183 -22.31 -8.77 10.55
N HIS A 184 -21.76 -8.80 9.33
CA HIS A 184 -21.14 -9.99 8.75
C HIS A 184 -19.99 -10.51 9.62
N PHE A 185 -19.05 -9.64 10.02
CA PHE A 185 -17.95 -9.94 10.92
C PHE A 185 -18.46 -10.56 12.22
N ASN A 186 -19.44 -9.94 12.87
CA ASN A 186 -19.98 -10.44 14.13
C ASN A 186 -20.60 -11.83 13.95
N ARG A 187 -21.39 -12.04 12.88
CA ARG A 187 -22.01 -13.33 12.56
C ARG A 187 -20.97 -14.43 12.33
N GLN A 188 -19.89 -14.14 11.61
CA GLN A 188 -18.84 -15.10 11.26
C GLN A 188 -17.94 -15.48 12.45
N THR A 189 -17.72 -14.54 13.39
CA THR A 189 -16.72 -14.70 14.45
C THR A 189 -17.30 -14.94 15.85
N LYS A 190 -18.60 -14.66 16.10
CA LYS A 190 -19.20 -14.77 17.45
C LYS A 190 -19.13 -16.19 18.01
N GLY A 191 -19.31 -17.21 17.18
CA GLY A 191 -19.22 -18.62 17.59
C GLY A 191 -17.80 -19.14 17.79
N ARG A 192 -16.79 -18.33 17.44
CA ARG A 192 -15.36 -18.69 17.49
C ARG A 192 -14.61 -17.96 18.59
N THR A 193 -15.26 -17.04 19.28
CA THR A 193 -14.61 -16.20 20.28
C THR A 193 -14.16 -17.05 21.46
N ALA A 194 -12.87 -16.99 21.80
CA ALA A 194 -12.34 -17.72 22.94
C ALA A 194 -12.51 -16.95 24.25
N GLY A 195 -12.28 -15.64 24.21
CA GLY A 195 -12.46 -14.74 25.33
C GLY A 195 -13.83 -14.07 25.39
N LYS A 196 -13.89 -12.96 26.11
CA LYS A 196 -15.08 -12.10 26.18
C LYS A 196 -15.11 -11.02 25.10
N TYR A 197 -13.94 -10.60 24.63
CA TYR A 197 -13.77 -9.47 23.74
C TYR A 197 -13.07 -9.91 22.45
N ARG A 198 -13.48 -9.30 21.34
CA ARG A 198 -12.78 -9.36 20.04
C ARG A 198 -12.24 -7.98 19.73
N LEU A 199 -11.06 -7.91 19.13
CA LEU A 199 -10.44 -6.67 18.68
C LEU A 199 -10.43 -6.64 17.16
N LEU A 200 -10.98 -5.59 16.57
CA LEU A 200 -10.90 -5.33 15.13
C LEU A 200 -9.94 -4.17 14.89
N LEU A 201 -8.94 -4.39 14.04
CA LEU A 201 -7.95 -3.40 13.62
C LEU A 201 -8.33 -2.89 12.24
N CYS A 202 -8.79 -1.65 12.17
CA CYS A 202 -9.09 -0.97 10.90
C CYS A 202 -7.96 0.01 10.55
N ASP A 203 -7.80 0.30 9.27
CA ASP A 203 -6.98 1.44 8.86
C ASP A 203 -7.74 2.76 9.07
N GLY A 204 -7.01 3.87 9.00
CA GLY A 204 -7.55 5.21 9.31
C GLY A 204 -8.37 5.84 8.19
N LEU A 205 -8.96 5.05 7.29
CA LEU A 205 -9.80 5.60 6.21
C LEU A 205 -11.08 6.21 6.81
N ASP A 206 -11.44 7.44 6.40
CA ASP A 206 -12.59 8.19 6.96
C ASP A 206 -13.91 7.41 6.95
N ALA A 207 -14.10 6.52 5.96
CA ALA A 207 -15.28 5.65 5.84
C ALA A 207 -15.36 4.59 6.97
N HIS A 208 -14.24 4.26 7.60
CA HIS A 208 -14.15 3.29 8.71
C HIS A 208 -14.22 3.97 10.08
N ILE A 209 -13.97 5.27 10.15
CA ILE A 209 -13.92 6.01 11.42
C ILE A 209 -15.31 6.53 11.82
N THR A 210 -16.17 6.80 10.84
CA THR A 210 -17.53 7.34 11.07
C THR A 210 -18.58 6.23 11.02
N MET A 211 -18.43 5.19 11.85
CA MET A 211 -19.41 4.09 11.98
C MET A 211 -20.36 4.29 13.15
#